data_AF-A0A1Y6D0N8-F1
#
_entry.id   AF-A0A1Y6D0N8-F1
#
_cell.length_a   1.000
_cell.length_b   1.000
_cell.length_c   1.000
_cell.angle_alpha   90.00
_cell.angle_beta   90.00
_cell.angle_gamma   90.00
#
_symmetry.space_group_name_H-M   'P 1'
#
loop_
_entity.id
_entity.type
_entity.pdbx_description
1 polymer ?
#
loop_
_entity_poly.entity_id
_entity_poly.type
_entity_poly.pdbx_seq_one_letter_code
_entity_poly.pdbx_strand_id
1 'polypeptide(L)'
;MATITFDTLKFVETLKAHGLPEEQAKGIAEAFRDATGEAELATKRDLKEARLEIDTKFERAFGELTLIKWMLGILLGGVVALVLKAFFPS
;
A
#
# COMPACT_ATOMS: atom_id res chain seq x y z
N MET A 1 13.77 6.80 -0.30
CA MET A 1 13.33 8.20 -0.08
C MET A 1 13.08 8.84 -1.42
N ALA A 2 11.85 9.28 -1.69
CA ALA A 2 11.53 10.06 -2.88
C ALA A 2 11.84 11.51 -2.49
N THR A 3 13.03 11.96 -2.86
CA THR A 3 13.41 13.35 -2.65
C THR A 3 12.57 14.20 -3.62
N ILE A 4 11.61 14.95 -3.10
CA ILE A 4 11.01 16.04 -3.86
C ILE A 4 12.10 17.11 -4.00
N THR A 5 12.58 17.34 -5.22
CA THR A 5 13.56 18.39 -5.48
C THR A 5 12.87 19.76 -5.41
N PHE A 6 13.04 20.44 -4.30
CA PHE A 6 12.59 21.83 -4.13
C PHE A 6 13.67 22.78 -4.64
N ASP A 7 13.41 23.44 -5.77
CA ASP A 7 14.30 24.47 -6.33
C ASP A 7 14.13 25.79 -5.56
N THR A 8 14.98 25.95 -4.54
CA THR A 8 14.99 27.13 -3.68
C THR A 8 15.25 28.42 -4.46
N LEU A 9 16.09 28.38 -5.51
CA LEU A 9 16.43 29.57 -6.29
C LEU A 9 15.23 30.06 -7.11
N LYS A 10 14.60 29.14 -7.86
CA LYS A 10 13.40 29.46 -8.64
C LYS A 10 12.26 29.96 -7.75
N PHE A 11 12.12 29.40 -6.55
CA PHE A 11 11.12 29.83 -5.58
C PHE A 11 11.36 31.27 -5.09
N VAL A 12 12.61 31.60 -4.70
CA VAL A 12 13.00 32.96 -4.28
C VAL A 12 12.80 33.96 -5.42
N GLU A 13 13.22 33.62 -6.64
CA GLU A 13 13.03 34.49 -7.82
C GLU A 13 11.56 34.74 -8.13
N THR A 14 10.71 33.72 -7.99
CA THR A 14 9.27 33.85 -8.19
C THR A 14 8.66 34.81 -7.17
N LEU A 15 9.04 34.71 -5.89
CA LEU A 15 8.56 35.63 -4.85
C LEU A 15 9.05 37.07 -5.11
N LYS A 16 10.31 37.25 -5.50
CA LYS A 16 10.86 38.57 -5.87
C LYS A 16 10.12 39.19 -7.05
N ALA A 17 9.77 38.39 -8.07
CA ALA A 17 9.00 38.86 -9.22
C ALA A 17 7.58 39.36 -8.85
N HIS A 18 7.05 38.93 -7.72
CA HIS A 18 5.75 39.36 -7.17
C HIS A 18 5.88 40.44 -6.09
N GLY A 19 7.05 41.07 -5.96
CA GLY A 19 7.26 42.22 -5.09
C GLY A 19 7.67 41.88 -3.66
N LEU A 20 7.98 40.61 -3.33
CA LEU A 20 8.58 40.30 -2.03
C LEU A 20 10.04 40.78 -1.95
N PRO A 21 10.45 41.43 -0.86
CA PRO A 21 11.85 41.72 -0.57
C PRO A 21 12.70 40.44 -0.51
N GLU A 22 13.95 40.52 -0.94
CA GLU A 22 14.85 39.36 -1.05
C GLU A 22 15.05 38.61 0.27
N GLU A 23 15.20 39.32 1.38
CA GLU A 23 15.31 38.76 2.73
C GLU A 23 14.09 37.90 3.09
N GLN A 24 12.88 38.41 2.81
CA GLN A 24 11.64 37.68 3.09
C GLN A 24 11.47 36.49 2.16
N ALA A 25 11.79 36.65 0.87
CA ALA A 25 11.72 35.57 -0.10
C ALA A 25 12.64 34.40 0.28
N LYS A 26 13.87 34.70 0.73
CA LYS A 26 14.83 33.69 1.22
C LYS A 26 14.32 32.99 2.49
N GLY A 27 13.84 33.76 3.47
CA GLY A 27 13.32 33.19 4.72
C GLY A 27 12.11 32.27 4.50
N ILE A 28 11.19 32.62 3.60
CA ILE A 28 10.04 31.77 3.26
C ILE A 28 10.50 30.51 2.52
N ALA A 29 11.46 30.62 1.59
CA ALA A 29 11.99 29.48 0.87
C ALA A 29 12.68 28.47 1.80
N GLU A 30 13.42 28.96 2.79
CA GLU A 30 14.07 28.14 3.79
C GLU A 30 13.08 27.44 4.72
N ALA A 31 12.12 28.19 5.28
CA ALA A 31 11.06 27.60 6.10
C ALA A 31 10.22 26.55 5.34
N PHE A 32 9.95 26.79 4.05
CA PHE A 32 9.23 25.84 3.21
C PHE A 32 10.06 24.58 2.92
N ARG A 33 11.35 24.74 2.61
CA ARG A 33 12.28 23.62 2.40
C ARG A 33 12.37 22.75 3.65
N ASP A 34 12.48 23.36 4.82
CA ASP A 34 12.62 22.64 6.08
C ASP A 34 11.31 21.90 6.41
N ALA A 35 10.15 22.56 6.26
CA ALA A 35 8.84 21.93 6.45
C ALA A 35 8.53 20.79 5.46
N THR A 36 8.99 20.89 4.21
CA THR A 36 8.80 19.83 3.20
C THR A 36 9.88 18.75 3.26
N GLY A 37 11.08 19.06 3.76
CA GLY A 37 12.18 18.11 3.97
C GLY A 37 11.93 17.17 5.16
N GLU A 38 11.17 17.61 6.16
CA GLU A 38 10.74 16.78 7.29
C GLU A 38 9.56 15.85 6.98
N ALA A 39 8.90 16.04 5.83
CA ALA A 39 7.81 15.15 5.42
C ALA A 39 8.38 13.83 4.86
N GLU A 40 8.36 12.77 5.68
CA GLU A 40 8.62 11.41 5.20
C GLU A 40 7.47 10.95 4.28
N LEU A 41 7.60 11.26 2.99
CA LEU A 41 6.63 10.85 1.98
C LEU A 41 6.97 9.46 1.43
N ALA A 42 5.99 8.57 1.49
CA ALA A 42 6.07 7.26 0.85
C ALA A 42 6.29 7.43 -0.67
N THR A 43 7.29 6.74 -1.21
CA THR A 43 7.56 6.79 -2.65
C THR A 43 6.55 5.98 -3.44
N LYS A 44 6.41 6.27 -4.74
CA LYS A 44 5.63 5.40 -5.64
C LYS A 44 6.11 3.94 -5.62
N ARG A 45 7.40 3.72 -5.38
CA ARG A 45 7.97 2.38 -5.25
C ARG A 45 7.50 1.70 -3.96
N ASP A 46 7.51 2.42 -2.84
CA ASP A 46 7.06 1.89 -1.55
C ASP A 46 5.58 1.50 -1.60
N LEU A 47 4.75 2.33 -2.26
CA LEU A 47 3.34 2.00 -2.50
C LEU A 47 3.17 0.76 -3.39
N LYS A 48 4.02 0.61 -4.42
CA LYS A 48 4.00 -0.57 -5.30
C LYS A 48 4.42 -1.84 -4.55
N GLU A 49 5.44 -1.74 -3.71
CA GLU A 49 5.90 -2.85 -2.86
C GLU A 49 4.81 -3.27 -1.87
N ALA A 50 4.19 -2.31 -1.17
CA ALA A 50 3.08 -2.59 -0.27
C ALA A 50 1.90 -3.26 -1.00
N ARG A 51 1.56 -2.80 -2.21
CA ARG A 51 0.51 -3.42 -3.04
C ARG A 51 0.85 -4.86 -3.42
N LEU A 52 2.10 -5.13 -3.83
CA LEU A 52 2.55 -6.48 -4.17
C LEU A 52 2.52 -7.42 -2.96
N GLU A 53 2.92 -6.92 -1.78
CA GLU A 53 2.87 -7.69 -0.54
C GLU A 53 1.43 -8.06 -0.17
N ILE A 54 0.50 -7.11 -0.31
CA ILE A 54 -0.93 -7.34 -0.09
C ILE A 54 -1.48 -8.37 -1.08
N ASP A 55 -1.24 -8.20 -2.38
CA ASP A 55 -1.70 -9.13 -3.42
C ASP A 55 -1.19 -10.56 -3.14
N THR A 56 0.08 -10.70 -2.78
CA THR A 56 0.71 -11.99 -2.44
C THR A 56 0.05 -12.66 -1.21
N LYS A 57 -0.21 -11.87 -0.16
CA LYS A 57 -0.87 -12.37 1.06
C LYS A 57 -2.31 -12.83 0.77
N PHE A 58 -3.04 -12.09 -0.07
CA PHE A 58 -4.38 -12.48 -0.49
C PHE A 58 -4.38 -13.76 -1.32
N GLU A 59 -3.51 -13.88 -2.33
CA GLU A 59 -3.38 -15.09 -3.14
C GLU A 59 -3.12 -16.32 -2.28
N ARG A 60 -2.21 -16.22 -1.31
CA ARG A 60 -1.95 -17.30 -0.35
C ARG A 60 -3.18 -17.65 0.47
N ALA A 61 -3.87 -16.66 1.04
CA ALA A 61 -5.06 -16.88 1.84
C ALA A 61 -6.19 -17.54 1.03
N PHE A 62 -6.44 -17.08 -0.20
CA PHE A 62 -7.43 -17.69 -1.09
C PHE A 62 -7.06 -19.12 -1.51
N GLY A 63 -5.77 -19.40 -1.71
CA GLY A 63 -5.26 -20.75 -1.98
C GLY A 63 -5.54 -21.70 -0.82
N GLU A 64 -5.18 -21.30 0.40
CA GLU A 64 -5.44 -22.07 1.63
C GLU A 64 -6.95 -22.30 1.84
N LEU A 65 -7.78 -21.28 1.63
CA LEU A 65 -9.25 -21.42 1.70
C LEU A 65 -9.82 -22.36 0.64
N THR A 66 -9.27 -22.33 -0.58
CA THR A 66 -9.72 -23.23 -1.66
C THR A 66 -9.40 -24.69 -1.33
N LEU A 67 -8.20 -24.95 -0.80
CA LEU A 67 -7.82 -26.28 -0.33
C LEU A 67 -8.73 -26.76 0.81
N ILE A 68 -8.99 -25.91 1.80
CA ILE A 68 -9.89 -26.23 2.91
C ILE A 68 -11.31 -26.55 2.40
N LYS A 69 -11.84 -25.79 1.44
CA LYS A 69 -13.15 -26.06 0.83
C LYS A 69 -13.21 -27.44 0.18
N TRP A 70 -12.17 -27.84 -0.57
CA TRP A 70 -12.11 -29.16 -1.19
C TRP A 70 -11.99 -30.29 -0.15
N MET A 71 -11.15 -30.13 0.87
CA MET A 71 -11.02 -31.08 1.96
C MET A 71 -12.35 -31.25 2.71
N LEU A 72 -13.05 -30.15 3.00
CA LEU A 72 -14.36 -30.16 3.64
C LEU A 72 -15.40 -30.86 2.75
N GLY A 73 -15.38 -30.62 1.43
CA GLY A 73 -16.25 -31.31 0.48
C GLY A 73 -16.04 -32.82 0.48
N ILE A 74 -14.78 -33.27 0.47
CA ILE A 74 -14.42 -34.69 0.55
C ILE A 74 -14.85 -35.29 1.89
N LEU A 75 -14.59 -34.59 3.01
CA LEU A 75 -14.96 -35.03 4.35
C LEU A 75 -16.49 -35.19 4.47
N LEU A 76 -17.25 -34.17 4.07
CA LEU A 76 -18.72 -34.20 4.08
C LEU A 76 -19.25 -35.30 3.16
N GLY A 77 -18.69 -35.46 1.96
CA GLY A 77 -19.04 -36.55 1.05
C GLY A 77 -18.81 -37.92 1.66
N GLY A 78 -17.67 -38.12 2.32
CA GLY A 78 -17.34 -39.35 3.05
C GLY A 78 -18.32 -39.63 4.19
N VAL A 79 -18.64 -38.62 5.00
CA VAL A 79 -19.63 -38.74 6.09
C VAL A 79 -21.01 -39.09 5.53
N VAL A 80 -21.46 -38.42 4.47
CA VAL A 80 -22.75 -38.74 3.82
C VAL A 80 -22.77 -40.18 3.28
N ALA A 81 -21.69 -40.64 2.66
CA ALA A 81 -21.58 -42.01 2.16
C ALA A 81 -21.68 -43.05 3.29
N LEU A 82 -21.02 -42.79 4.42
CA LEU A 82 -21.11 -43.67 5.61
C LEU A 82 -22.52 -43.69 6.19
N VAL A 83 -23.18 -42.53 6.29
CA VAL A 83 -24.58 -42.43 6.75
C VAL A 83 -25.50 -43.23 5.82
N LEU A 84 -25.39 -43.04 4.50
CA LEU A 84 -26.19 -43.80 3.54
C LEU A 84 -25.97 -45.31 3.68
N LYS A 85 -24.72 -45.76 3.79
CA LYS A 85 -24.39 -47.18 3.98
C LYS A 85 -24.94 -47.75 5.29
N ALA A 86 -24.95 -46.97 6.37
CA ALA A 86 -25.41 -47.42 7.68
C ALA A 86 -26.95 -47.50 7.78
N PHE A 87 -27.67 -46.55 7.17
CA PHE A 87 -29.13 -46.46 7.28
C PHE A 87 -29.89 -47.06 6.09
N PHE A 88 -29.25 -47.25 4.93
CA PHE A 88 -29.85 -47.85 3.73
C PHE A 88 -28.94 -48.97 3.16
N PRO A 89 -28.74 -50.08 3.90
CA PRO A 89 -27.76 -51.11 3.58
C PRO A 89 -28.19 -52.09 2.46
N SER A 90 -29.15 -51.71 1.60
CA SER A 90 -29.81 -52.58 0.60
C SER A 90 -28.89 -53.60 -0.06
#